data_AF-A0A3C1CYV2-F1
#
_entry.id   AF-A0A3C1CYV2-F1
#
_cell.length_a   1.000
_cell.length_b   1.000
_cell.length_c   1.000
_cell.angle_alpha   90.00
_cell.angle_beta   90.00
_cell.angle_gamma   90.00
#
_symmetry.space_group_name_H-M   'P 1'
#
loop_
_entity.id
_entity.type
_entity.pdbx_description
1 polymer ?
#
loop_
_entity_poly.entity_id
_entity_poly.type
_entity_poly.pdbx_seq_one_letter_code
_entity_poly.pdbx_strand_id
1 'polypeptide(L)'
;NSIIHSKTFDNGMICASEQSVTVIDTIYDQVKAEFQKRGCYFVKQGAEMEALRGAMFKNGALDHRIPGMAAAKIAELAGIEVPAKTKILIAEVTSTDPAKEEFSHEKLSPVLAMYHAKDFQEAVDKAEHLVLAGGPGHTASLYVHPAQAEKISLFEHVMKACRIVINTPSSHGGIGDLYNFGMKPSLTLGCGSWGGNSVSENVGVKHLINVKTVAERRENMLWFRAPEKVYFKKGSTPVALDELGSVMGKKRAFIVTDQFLFKNGNTRAIEAKLDEMGIAHDCFYDVEPDPSLQCARRGAKQMALFEPDVIIAVGGGSAMDAGKIMWMMYEHPECKFEDMAMDFMDIRKRIFTFPEMGKKAYFVAVPTSSGTGSECTPFAIITDKETGIKWPLADYALLPNMAIVDADNCMTAPRGLTAASGIDVMTHAIESYVSIMASDYTKGLSERAAKLVFENLPSSFENGAKDPHAREEMHNASCMAGMAFANAFLGLNHSMAHKLGAFHHLPHGIANAIILTRVMRYNAAEAPVKMGTFSQYPYPNALHNYAEMAKYCGIEGKDDKEVFENFITKLEELKDFIGVKKTIADYGVDEQYFLDTLDEMTEQAFNDQCTGANPRYPLMSEIKELYLDAYYGREPQDYAVC
;
A
#
# COMPACT_ATOMS: atom_id res chain seq x y z
N ASN A 1 -25.15 -33.39 -36.10
CA ASN A 1 -23.91 -33.69 -36.87
C ASN A 1 -22.63 -33.45 -36.07
N SER A 2 -22.40 -32.28 -35.48
CA SER A 2 -21.15 -31.98 -34.74
C SER A 2 -20.86 -32.96 -33.60
N ILE A 3 -21.86 -33.29 -32.78
CA ILE A 3 -21.72 -34.33 -31.73
C ILE A 3 -21.29 -35.68 -32.33
N ILE A 4 -21.88 -36.07 -33.47
CA ILE A 4 -21.51 -37.33 -34.15
C ILE A 4 -20.08 -37.25 -34.63
N HIS A 5 -19.71 -36.18 -35.32
CA HIS A 5 -18.37 -35.97 -35.86
C HIS A 5 -17.31 -36.06 -34.75
N SER A 6 -17.58 -35.40 -33.62
CA SER A 6 -16.72 -35.39 -32.44
C SER A 6 -16.58 -36.75 -31.76
N LYS A 7 -17.68 -37.49 -31.61
CA LYS A 7 -17.71 -38.81 -30.94
C LYS A 7 -17.21 -39.95 -31.83
N THR A 8 -17.28 -39.80 -33.16
CA THR A 8 -16.69 -40.77 -34.11
C THR A 8 -15.23 -40.48 -34.42
N PHE A 9 -14.73 -39.29 -34.09
CA PHE A 9 -13.32 -38.97 -34.23
C PHE A 9 -12.50 -39.86 -33.29
N ASP A 10 -11.61 -40.66 -33.87
CA ASP A 10 -10.87 -41.71 -33.17
C ASP A 10 -11.77 -42.65 -32.32
N ASN A 11 -12.98 -42.93 -32.83
CA ASN A 11 -14.02 -43.69 -32.12
C ASN A 11 -14.30 -43.20 -30.68
N GLY A 12 -14.12 -41.90 -30.43
CA GLY A 12 -14.42 -41.30 -29.12
C GLY A 12 -13.37 -41.61 -28.05
N MET A 13 -12.18 -42.09 -28.44
CA MET A 13 -11.06 -42.32 -27.54
C MET A 13 -10.43 -41.00 -27.05
N ILE A 14 -10.56 -39.91 -27.82
CA ILE A 14 -10.09 -38.60 -27.38
C ILE A 14 -10.84 -38.11 -26.13
N CYS A 15 -10.08 -37.62 -25.14
CA CYS A 15 -10.60 -37.24 -23.82
C CYS A 15 -11.64 -36.10 -23.86
N ALA A 16 -11.53 -35.17 -24.83
CA ALA A 16 -12.51 -34.09 -25.01
C ALA A 16 -13.82 -34.52 -25.72
N SER A 17 -13.98 -35.78 -26.11
CA SER A 17 -15.18 -36.23 -26.83
C SER A 17 -16.44 -36.21 -25.94
N GLU A 18 -17.59 -35.90 -26.53
CA GLU A 18 -18.86 -35.84 -25.81
C GLU A 18 -19.21 -37.23 -25.26
N GLN A 19 -19.15 -37.39 -23.94
CA GLN A 19 -19.54 -38.62 -23.26
C GLN A 19 -21.05 -38.67 -23.01
N SER A 20 -21.68 -37.51 -22.93
CA SER A 20 -23.10 -37.32 -22.70
C SER A 20 -23.62 -36.13 -23.49
N VAL A 21 -24.91 -36.14 -23.77
CA VAL A 21 -25.66 -34.99 -24.27
C VAL A 21 -26.92 -34.81 -23.43
N THR A 22 -27.20 -33.58 -23.01
CA THR A 22 -28.45 -33.22 -22.33
C THR A 22 -29.26 -32.33 -23.27
N VAL A 23 -30.48 -32.77 -23.59
CA VAL A 23 -31.33 -32.11 -24.58
C VAL A 23 -32.63 -31.66 -23.92
N ILE A 24 -33.01 -30.41 -24.18
CA ILE A 24 -34.24 -29.83 -23.63
C ILE A 24 -35.50 -30.40 -24.32
N ASP A 25 -36.59 -30.50 -23.56
CA ASP A 25 -37.87 -31.10 -23.94
C ASP A 25 -38.39 -30.63 -25.30
N THR A 26 -38.38 -29.32 -25.51
CA THR A 26 -38.88 -28.67 -26.75
C THR A 26 -38.25 -29.18 -28.05
N ILE A 27 -37.06 -29.76 -28.02
CA ILE A 27 -36.35 -30.26 -29.21
C ILE A 27 -35.89 -31.72 -29.10
N TYR A 28 -36.23 -32.42 -28.00
CA TYR A 28 -35.70 -33.75 -27.70
C TYR A 28 -35.96 -34.75 -28.83
N ASP A 29 -37.22 -34.86 -29.26
CA ASP A 29 -37.62 -35.78 -30.32
C ASP A 29 -37.01 -35.43 -31.69
N GLN A 30 -36.84 -34.13 -31.97
CA GLN A 30 -36.20 -33.68 -33.22
C GLN A 30 -34.72 -34.08 -33.24
N VAL A 31 -34.01 -33.91 -32.12
CA VAL A 31 -32.61 -34.31 -31.98
C VAL A 31 -32.47 -35.83 -32.09
N LYS A 32 -33.36 -36.59 -31.44
CA LYS A 32 -33.41 -38.05 -31.52
C LYS A 32 -33.60 -38.55 -32.95
N ALA A 33 -34.57 -37.99 -33.68
CA ALA A 33 -34.83 -38.33 -35.08
C ALA A 33 -33.61 -38.01 -35.98
N GLU A 34 -32.95 -36.86 -35.76
CA GLU A 34 -31.76 -36.50 -36.54
C GLU A 34 -30.56 -37.42 -36.24
N PHE A 35 -30.37 -37.87 -34.99
CA PHE A 35 -29.35 -38.87 -34.66
C PHE A 35 -29.60 -40.19 -35.40
N GLN A 36 -30.83 -40.70 -35.38
CA GLN A 36 -31.21 -41.93 -36.09
C GLN A 36 -30.96 -41.80 -37.59
N LYS A 37 -31.41 -40.71 -38.20
CA LYS A 37 -31.22 -40.40 -39.62
C LYS A 37 -29.75 -40.40 -40.05
N ARG A 38 -28.84 -40.04 -39.14
CA ARG A 38 -27.39 -39.93 -39.42
C ARG A 38 -26.59 -41.20 -39.10
N GLY A 39 -27.26 -42.28 -38.71
CA GLY A 39 -26.67 -43.60 -38.48
C GLY A 39 -26.31 -43.89 -37.03
N CYS A 40 -26.95 -43.25 -36.06
CA CYS A 40 -26.86 -43.61 -34.65
C CYS A 40 -27.98 -44.58 -34.27
N TYR A 41 -27.68 -45.57 -33.42
CA TYR A 41 -28.65 -46.55 -32.96
C TYR A 41 -29.05 -46.24 -31.51
N PHE A 42 -30.34 -46.09 -31.26
CA PHE A 42 -30.88 -45.93 -29.90
C PHE A 42 -31.10 -47.31 -29.31
N VAL A 43 -30.40 -47.60 -28.21
CA VAL A 43 -30.43 -48.90 -27.53
C VAL A 43 -31.79 -49.07 -26.87
N LYS A 44 -32.44 -50.22 -27.07
CA LYS A 44 -33.77 -50.43 -26.49
C LYS A 44 -33.69 -50.58 -24.97
N GLN A 45 -34.65 -49.98 -24.28
CA GLN A 45 -34.78 -50.13 -22.82
C GLN A 45 -35.02 -51.60 -22.44
N GLY A 46 -34.55 -52.00 -21.25
CA GLY A 46 -34.64 -53.38 -20.77
C GLY A 46 -33.44 -54.23 -21.20
N ALA A 47 -33.68 -55.36 -21.86
CA ALA A 47 -32.65 -56.37 -22.11
C ALA A 47 -31.45 -55.88 -22.94
N GLU A 48 -31.67 -55.06 -23.99
CA GLU A 48 -30.56 -54.52 -24.79
C GLU A 48 -29.71 -53.54 -23.97
N MET A 49 -30.33 -52.67 -23.17
CA MET A 49 -29.61 -51.72 -22.32
C MET A 49 -28.75 -52.41 -21.27
N GLU A 50 -29.28 -53.43 -20.60
CA GLU A 50 -28.53 -54.20 -19.59
C GLU A 50 -27.43 -55.04 -20.23
N ALA A 51 -27.64 -55.56 -21.44
CA ALA A 51 -26.60 -56.26 -22.17
C ALA A 51 -25.46 -55.32 -22.59
N LEU A 52 -25.78 -54.10 -23.04
CA LEU A 52 -24.77 -53.07 -23.31
C LEU A 52 -24.01 -52.66 -22.06
N ARG A 53 -24.72 -52.44 -20.94
CA ARG A 53 -24.12 -52.11 -19.64
C ARG A 53 -23.15 -53.20 -19.20
N GLY A 54 -23.58 -54.47 -19.25
CA GLY A 54 -22.77 -55.62 -18.89
C GLY A 54 -21.59 -55.88 -19.83
N ALA A 55 -21.66 -55.46 -21.09
CA ALA A 55 -20.54 -55.53 -22.03
C ALA A 55 -19.52 -54.41 -21.79
N MET A 56 -19.98 -53.20 -21.45
CA MET A 56 -19.12 -52.03 -21.28
C MET A 56 -18.46 -51.94 -19.91
N PHE A 57 -19.15 -52.34 -18.85
CA PHE A 57 -18.68 -52.14 -17.48
C PHE A 57 -18.51 -53.49 -16.78
N LYS A 58 -17.33 -53.70 -16.19
CA LYS A 58 -16.98 -54.88 -15.40
C LYS A 58 -16.49 -54.42 -14.03
N ASN A 59 -17.07 -55.00 -12.96
CA ASN A 59 -16.71 -54.68 -11.58
C ASN A 59 -16.76 -53.17 -11.25
N GLY A 60 -17.73 -52.44 -11.82
CA GLY A 60 -17.90 -51.00 -11.59
C GLY A 60 -16.93 -50.10 -12.36
N ALA A 61 -16.09 -50.64 -13.24
CA ALA A 61 -15.19 -49.88 -14.11
C ALA A 61 -15.43 -50.19 -15.59
N LEU A 62 -15.01 -49.28 -16.48
CA LEU A 62 -15.04 -49.51 -17.92
C LEU A 62 -14.12 -50.68 -18.29
N ASP A 63 -14.61 -51.62 -19.10
CA ASP A 63 -13.82 -52.74 -19.61
C ASP A 63 -12.70 -52.21 -20.53
N HIS A 64 -11.45 -52.56 -20.21
CA HIS A 64 -10.25 -52.16 -20.93
C HIS A 64 -10.26 -52.45 -22.45
N ARG A 65 -11.15 -53.33 -22.93
CA ARG A 65 -11.30 -53.66 -24.36
C ARG A 65 -12.16 -52.65 -25.12
N ILE A 66 -12.95 -51.83 -24.43
CA ILE A 66 -13.95 -50.93 -25.01
C ILE A 66 -13.37 -49.64 -25.61
N PRO A 67 -12.37 -48.97 -24.99
CA PRO A 67 -11.83 -47.72 -25.54
C PRO A 67 -11.40 -47.83 -27.01
N GLY A 68 -11.85 -46.90 -27.84
CA GLY A 68 -11.56 -46.85 -29.29
C GLY A 68 -12.22 -47.93 -30.15
N MET A 69 -13.02 -48.84 -29.57
CA MET A 69 -13.74 -49.87 -30.32
C MET A 69 -14.90 -49.27 -31.13
N ALA A 70 -15.09 -49.72 -32.38
CA ALA A 70 -16.21 -49.27 -33.20
C ALA A 70 -17.58 -49.68 -32.62
N ALA A 71 -18.61 -48.85 -32.80
CA ALA A 71 -19.95 -49.05 -32.24
C ALA A 71 -20.56 -50.42 -32.58
N ALA A 72 -20.39 -50.90 -33.81
CA ALA A 72 -20.90 -52.21 -34.24
C ALA A 72 -20.25 -53.38 -33.48
N LYS A 73 -18.95 -53.28 -33.14
CA LYS A 73 -18.25 -54.31 -32.36
C LYS A 73 -18.67 -54.30 -30.89
N ILE A 74 -18.93 -53.12 -30.32
CA ILE A 74 -19.48 -53.00 -28.96
C ILE A 74 -20.88 -53.64 -28.91
N ALA A 75 -21.70 -53.39 -29.92
CA ALA A 75 -23.01 -54.03 -30.03
C ALA A 75 -22.91 -55.56 -30.17
N GLU A 76 -21.97 -56.06 -30.98
CA GLU A 76 -21.68 -57.50 -31.09
C GLU A 76 -21.27 -58.12 -29.74
N LEU A 77 -20.38 -57.46 -28.99
CA LEU A 77 -19.99 -57.88 -27.64
C LEU A 77 -21.17 -57.91 -26.66
N ALA A 78 -22.14 -57.02 -26.84
CA ALA A 78 -23.37 -56.95 -26.08
C ALA A 78 -24.47 -57.90 -26.61
N GLY A 79 -24.26 -58.60 -27.72
CA GLY A 79 -25.28 -59.43 -28.36
C GLY A 79 -26.45 -58.64 -28.97
N ILE A 80 -26.22 -57.39 -29.35
CA ILE A 80 -27.20 -56.49 -29.96
C ILE A 80 -26.96 -56.42 -31.47
N GLU A 81 -27.97 -56.72 -32.28
CA GLU A 81 -27.87 -56.58 -33.74
C GLU A 81 -28.06 -55.13 -34.17
N VAL A 82 -27.01 -54.54 -34.75
CA VAL A 82 -27.04 -53.19 -35.33
C VAL A 82 -26.46 -53.20 -36.75
N PRO A 83 -26.84 -52.26 -37.62
CA PRO A 83 -26.20 -52.12 -38.94
C PRO A 83 -24.68 -51.96 -38.83
N ALA A 84 -23.92 -52.60 -39.72
CA ALA A 84 -22.45 -52.57 -39.68
C ALA A 84 -21.84 -51.15 -39.77
N LYS A 85 -22.56 -50.20 -40.35
CA LYS A 85 -22.17 -48.78 -40.48
C LYS A 85 -22.68 -47.89 -39.34
N THR A 86 -23.19 -48.49 -38.25
CA THR A 86 -23.64 -47.74 -37.07
C THR A 86 -22.47 -46.94 -36.50
N LYS A 87 -22.70 -45.64 -36.31
CA LYS A 87 -21.67 -44.70 -35.88
C LYS A 87 -21.56 -44.60 -34.38
N ILE A 88 -22.70 -44.57 -33.69
CA ILE A 88 -22.79 -44.35 -32.24
C ILE A 88 -23.94 -45.19 -31.69
N LEU A 89 -23.74 -45.81 -30.52
CA LEU A 89 -24.81 -46.37 -29.71
C LEU A 89 -25.25 -45.30 -28.69
N ILE A 90 -26.53 -44.94 -28.70
CA ILE A 90 -27.09 -43.94 -27.80
C ILE A 90 -27.89 -44.65 -26.71
N ALA A 91 -27.46 -44.45 -25.47
CA ALA A 91 -28.11 -44.94 -24.25
C ALA A 91 -28.98 -43.79 -23.68
N GLU A 92 -30.29 -43.91 -23.76
CA GLU A 92 -31.21 -42.95 -23.11
C GLU A 92 -31.32 -43.27 -21.62
N VAL A 93 -30.88 -42.34 -20.77
CA VAL A 93 -30.76 -42.50 -19.32
C VAL A 93 -31.27 -41.27 -18.58
N THR A 94 -31.65 -41.44 -17.31
CA THR A 94 -32.28 -40.38 -16.52
C THR A 94 -31.42 -39.89 -15.37
N SER A 95 -30.67 -40.78 -14.73
CA SER A 95 -29.84 -40.45 -13.57
C SER A 95 -28.45 -39.96 -13.99
N THR A 96 -28.05 -38.81 -13.46
CA THR A 96 -26.68 -38.27 -13.60
C THR A 96 -25.75 -38.75 -12.49
N ASP A 97 -26.28 -39.48 -11.50
CA ASP A 97 -25.52 -40.01 -10.36
C ASP A 97 -24.68 -41.22 -10.80
N PRO A 98 -23.34 -41.15 -10.78
CA PRO A 98 -22.47 -42.23 -11.27
C PRO A 98 -22.51 -43.50 -10.43
N ALA A 99 -23.04 -43.43 -9.20
CA ALA A 99 -23.27 -44.62 -8.39
C ALA A 99 -24.53 -45.39 -8.82
N LYS A 100 -25.42 -44.76 -9.59
CA LYS A 100 -26.71 -45.33 -10.02
C LYS A 100 -26.80 -45.55 -11.53
N GLU A 101 -25.96 -44.88 -12.31
CA GLU A 101 -26.00 -44.92 -13.77
C GLU A 101 -24.60 -44.96 -14.36
N GLU A 102 -24.14 -46.15 -14.76
CA GLU A 102 -22.79 -46.35 -15.27
C GLU A 102 -22.54 -45.59 -16.59
N PHE A 103 -23.58 -45.32 -17.38
CA PHE A 103 -23.44 -44.54 -18.61
C PHE A 103 -23.12 -43.06 -18.35
N SER A 104 -23.17 -42.57 -17.10
CA SER A 104 -22.74 -41.21 -16.74
C SER A 104 -21.21 -41.05 -16.71
N HIS A 105 -20.45 -42.15 -16.61
CA HIS A 105 -18.98 -42.13 -16.57
C HIS A 105 -18.36 -41.80 -17.94
N GLU A 106 -17.06 -41.53 -17.91
CA GLU A 106 -16.24 -41.47 -19.12
C GLU A 106 -16.16 -42.85 -19.79
N LYS A 107 -16.41 -42.91 -21.10
CA LYS A 107 -16.57 -44.18 -21.84
C LYS A 107 -15.51 -44.42 -22.92
N LEU A 108 -14.77 -43.38 -23.32
CA LEU A 108 -13.70 -43.41 -24.34
C LEU A 108 -14.02 -44.23 -25.62
N SER A 109 -15.29 -44.29 -25.99
CA SER A 109 -15.84 -45.16 -27.03
C SER A 109 -16.99 -44.45 -27.76
N PRO A 110 -17.51 -44.95 -28.89
CA PRO A 110 -18.62 -44.35 -29.61
C PRO A 110 -19.97 -44.72 -28.98
N VAL A 111 -20.04 -44.68 -27.65
CA VAL A 111 -21.27 -44.81 -26.85
C VAL A 111 -21.54 -43.47 -26.19
N LEU A 112 -22.76 -42.96 -26.39
CA LEU A 112 -23.19 -41.64 -25.93
C LEU A 112 -24.41 -41.78 -25.01
N ALA A 113 -24.33 -41.22 -23.82
CA ALA A 113 -25.50 -41.09 -22.95
C ALA A 113 -26.35 -39.90 -23.40
N MET A 114 -27.66 -40.08 -23.54
CA MET A 114 -28.59 -39.00 -23.87
C MET A 114 -29.57 -38.79 -22.72
N TYR A 115 -29.59 -37.57 -22.20
CA TYR A 115 -30.42 -37.12 -21.09
C TYR A 115 -31.50 -36.16 -21.58
N HIS A 116 -32.68 -36.30 -20.99
CA HIS A 116 -33.80 -35.37 -21.17
C HIS A 116 -33.82 -34.32 -20.05
N ALA A 117 -34.02 -33.05 -20.37
CA ALA A 117 -34.21 -31.97 -19.41
C ALA A 117 -35.45 -31.15 -19.78
N LYS A 118 -36.24 -30.71 -18.78
CA LYS A 118 -37.45 -29.94 -19.01
C LYS A 118 -37.14 -28.58 -19.64
N ASP A 119 -36.09 -27.91 -19.16
CA ASP A 119 -35.68 -26.60 -19.61
C ASP A 119 -34.16 -26.45 -19.61
N PHE A 120 -33.68 -25.25 -19.96
CA PHE A 120 -32.26 -24.97 -20.06
C PHE A 120 -31.56 -25.03 -18.69
N GLN A 121 -32.20 -24.57 -17.62
CA GLN A 121 -31.58 -24.57 -16.28
C GLN A 121 -31.34 -26.01 -15.83
N GLU A 122 -32.35 -26.88 -15.94
CA GLU A 122 -32.17 -28.30 -15.60
C GLU A 122 -31.10 -28.97 -16.47
N ALA A 123 -30.98 -28.56 -17.74
CA ALA A 123 -29.92 -29.07 -18.62
C ALA A 123 -28.52 -28.66 -18.14
N VAL A 124 -28.34 -27.41 -17.70
CA VAL A 124 -27.09 -26.91 -17.10
C VAL A 124 -26.79 -27.65 -15.80
N ASP A 125 -27.76 -27.80 -14.89
CA ASP A 125 -27.56 -28.47 -13.61
C ASP A 125 -27.12 -29.93 -13.79
N LYS A 126 -27.76 -30.64 -14.73
CA LYS A 126 -27.35 -32.02 -15.10
C LYS A 126 -25.95 -32.05 -15.70
N ALA A 127 -25.62 -31.11 -16.58
CA ALA A 127 -24.28 -31.03 -17.17
C ALA A 127 -23.20 -30.76 -16.12
N GLU A 128 -23.46 -29.87 -15.14
CA GLU A 128 -22.50 -29.55 -14.08
C GLU A 128 -22.22 -30.78 -13.24
N HIS A 129 -23.28 -31.48 -12.84
CA HIS A 129 -23.15 -32.68 -12.03
C HIS A 129 -22.36 -33.79 -12.75
N LEU A 130 -22.61 -33.98 -14.05
CA LEU A 130 -21.86 -34.94 -14.88
C LEU A 130 -20.38 -34.54 -15.04
N VAL A 131 -20.10 -33.26 -15.28
CA VAL A 131 -18.72 -32.76 -15.39
C VAL A 131 -17.98 -32.95 -14.06
N LEU A 132 -18.59 -32.58 -12.94
CA LEU A 132 -18.01 -32.75 -11.62
C LEU A 132 -17.73 -34.21 -11.26
N ALA A 133 -18.60 -35.11 -11.69
CA ALA A 133 -18.49 -36.53 -11.41
C ALA A 133 -17.35 -37.22 -12.18
N GLY A 134 -17.21 -36.92 -13.47
CA GLY A 134 -16.35 -37.70 -14.37
C GLY A 134 -15.17 -36.95 -14.98
N GLY A 135 -15.22 -35.62 -15.06
CA GLY A 135 -14.18 -34.83 -15.73
C GLY A 135 -14.10 -33.39 -15.23
N PRO A 136 -13.96 -33.17 -13.90
CA PRO A 136 -13.93 -31.82 -13.34
C PRO A 136 -12.79 -31.03 -13.97
N GLY A 137 -13.12 -29.85 -14.49
CA GLY A 137 -12.17 -28.95 -15.14
C GLY A 137 -11.78 -29.31 -16.57
N HIS A 138 -12.27 -30.40 -17.17
CA HIS A 138 -11.86 -30.80 -18.52
C HIS A 138 -12.49 -29.93 -19.63
N THR A 139 -13.63 -30.32 -20.21
CA THR A 139 -14.26 -29.57 -21.31
C THR A 139 -15.77 -29.72 -21.23
N ALA A 140 -16.51 -28.64 -21.45
CA ALA A 140 -17.96 -28.65 -21.59
C ALA A 140 -18.36 -27.98 -22.91
N SER A 141 -19.40 -28.47 -23.57
CA SER A 141 -19.87 -27.95 -24.85
C SER A 141 -21.33 -27.50 -24.78
N LEU A 142 -21.63 -26.38 -25.45
CA LEU A 142 -22.96 -25.82 -25.54
C LEU A 142 -23.33 -25.54 -27.00
N TYR A 143 -24.46 -26.06 -27.46
CA TYR A 143 -25.03 -25.73 -28.77
C TYR A 143 -26.21 -24.78 -28.58
N VAL A 144 -26.04 -23.51 -28.95
CA VAL A 144 -27.00 -22.44 -28.69
C VAL A 144 -26.85 -21.33 -29.73
N HIS A 145 -27.92 -20.62 -30.07
CA HIS A 145 -27.77 -19.46 -30.96
C HIS A 145 -26.93 -18.36 -30.27
N PRO A 146 -25.92 -17.75 -30.93
CA PRO A 146 -25.04 -16.75 -30.30
C PRO A 146 -25.77 -15.53 -29.70
N ALA A 147 -26.95 -15.19 -30.22
CA ALA A 147 -27.78 -14.11 -29.68
C ALA A 147 -28.38 -14.43 -28.28
N GLN A 148 -28.35 -15.68 -27.81
CA GLN A 148 -28.82 -16.06 -26.47
C GLN A 148 -27.70 -15.90 -25.43
N ALA A 149 -27.17 -14.69 -25.31
CA ALA A 149 -26.01 -14.38 -24.46
C ALA A 149 -26.22 -14.76 -22.98
N GLU A 150 -27.44 -14.61 -22.46
CA GLU A 150 -27.78 -14.99 -21.07
C GLU A 150 -27.58 -16.48 -20.80
N LYS A 151 -27.92 -17.34 -21.78
CA LYS A 151 -27.74 -18.80 -21.67
C LYS A 151 -26.27 -19.19 -21.72
N ILE A 152 -25.50 -18.50 -22.56
CA ILE A 152 -24.05 -18.67 -22.64
C ILE A 152 -23.42 -18.27 -21.31
N SER A 153 -23.75 -17.09 -20.79
CA SER A 153 -23.25 -16.58 -19.51
C SER A 153 -23.59 -17.51 -18.34
N LEU A 154 -24.81 -18.05 -18.29
CA LEU A 154 -25.21 -19.02 -17.26
C LEU A 154 -24.33 -20.28 -17.34
N PHE A 155 -24.17 -20.84 -18.54
CA PHE A 155 -23.35 -22.03 -18.74
C PHE A 155 -21.88 -21.79 -18.37
N GLU A 156 -21.35 -20.62 -18.73
CA GLU A 156 -19.99 -20.19 -18.39
C GLU A 156 -19.72 -20.11 -16.89
N HIS A 157 -20.68 -19.55 -16.13
CA HIS A 157 -20.51 -19.39 -14.68
C HIS A 157 -20.70 -20.70 -13.90
N VAL A 158 -21.57 -21.59 -14.38
CA VAL A 158 -21.91 -22.83 -13.65
C VAL A 158 -20.95 -23.97 -13.99
N MET A 159 -20.52 -24.11 -15.24
CA MET A 159 -19.66 -25.22 -15.64
C MET A 159 -18.26 -25.11 -15.03
N LYS A 160 -17.91 -26.07 -14.18
CA LYS A 160 -16.54 -26.24 -13.67
C LYS A 160 -15.67 -26.96 -14.69
N ALA A 161 -15.44 -26.32 -15.84
CA ALA A 161 -14.61 -26.80 -16.93
C ALA A 161 -13.64 -25.69 -17.39
N CYS A 162 -12.37 -26.03 -17.65
CA CYS A 162 -11.39 -25.05 -18.13
C CYS A 162 -11.60 -24.66 -19.60
N ARG A 163 -12.36 -25.45 -20.36
CA ARG A 163 -12.74 -25.16 -21.74
C ARG A 163 -14.24 -25.25 -21.90
N ILE A 164 -14.83 -24.15 -22.34
CA ILE A 164 -16.24 -24.08 -22.73
C ILE A 164 -16.29 -23.83 -24.22
N VAL A 165 -16.84 -24.78 -24.97
CA VAL A 165 -16.80 -24.76 -26.44
C VAL A 165 -18.21 -24.65 -27.00
N ILE A 166 -18.51 -23.48 -27.56
CA ILE A 166 -19.86 -23.10 -28.00
C ILE A 166 -20.01 -23.37 -29.50
N ASN A 167 -21.04 -24.11 -29.90
CA ASN A 167 -21.35 -24.45 -31.29
C ASN A 167 -20.23 -25.18 -32.05
N THR A 168 -19.38 -25.92 -31.34
CA THR A 168 -18.28 -26.68 -31.94
C THR A 168 -18.28 -28.12 -31.43
N PRO A 169 -17.86 -29.09 -32.26
CA PRO A 169 -17.64 -30.47 -31.81
C PRO A 169 -16.60 -30.49 -30.68
N SER A 170 -16.93 -31.05 -29.52
CA SER A 170 -16.12 -30.92 -28.29
C SER A 170 -14.68 -31.44 -28.44
N SER A 171 -14.48 -32.56 -29.14
CA SER A 171 -13.16 -33.11 -29.45
C SER A 171 -12.26 -32.10 -30.16
N HIS A 172 -12.78 -31.46 -31.22
CA HIS A 172 -11.98 -30.57 -32.07
C HIS A 172 -11.93 -29.15 -31.50
N GLY A 173 -13.02 -28.68 -30.90
CA GLY A 173 -13.09 -27.39 -30.22
C GLY A 173 -12.18 -27.35 -28.99
N GLY A 174 -12.14 -28.45 -28.22
CA GLY A 174 -11.30 -28.57 -27.03
C GLY A 174 -9.81 -28.66 -27.32
N ILE A 175 -9.41 -29.31 -28.42
CA ILE A 175 -8.02 -29.30 -28.90
C ILE A 175 -7.58 -27.88 -29.29
N GLY A 176 -8.48 -27.08 -29.86
CA GLY A 176 -8.21 -25.71 -30.31
C GLY A 176 -7.81 -25.62 -31.79
N ASP A 177 -7.63 -24.38 -32.28
CA ASP A 177 -7.24 -23.96 -33.65
C ASP A 177 -8.24 -24.26 -34.78
N LEU A 178 -8.90 -25.43 -34.77
CA LEU A 178 -9.75 -25.88 -35.88
C LEU A 178 -11.09 -25.13 -35.98
N TYR A 179 -11.71 -24.85 -34.83
CA TYR A 179 -13.00 -24.18 -34.74
C TYR A 179 -12.95 -22.91 -33.89
N ASN A 180 -11.82 -22.65 -33.25
CA ASN A 180 -11.57 -21.45 -32.47
C ASN A 180 -10.09 -21.07 -32.60
N PHE A 181 -9.80 -19.78 -32.79
CA PHE A 181 -8.42 -19.31 -33.03
C PHE A 181 -7.74 -18.79 -31.76
N GLY A 182 -8.48 -18.73 -30.64
CA GLY A 182 -7.99 -18.24 -29.35
C GLY A 182 -7.42 -19.34 -28.44
N MET A 183 -7.80 -20.61 -28.63
CA MET A 183 -7.24 -21.72 -27.83
C MET A 183 -6.04 -22.32 -28.55
N LYS A 184 -4.97 -22.55 -27.80
CA LYS A 184 -3.75 -23.15 -28.35
C LYS A 184 -4.01 -24.62 -28.73
N PRO A 185 -3.60 -25.08 -29.92
CA PRO A 185 -3.73 -26.48 -30.31
C PRO A 185 -2.93 -27.38 -29.38
N SER A 186 -3.59 -28.35 -28.73
CA SER A 186 -2.92 -29.39 -27.93
C SER A 186 -3.80 -30.62 -27.75
N LEU A 187 -3.17 -31.80 -27.66
CA LEU A 187 -3.81 -33.04 -27.23
C LEU A 187 -3.69 -33.27 -25.72
N THR A 188 -2.85 -32.48 -25.05
CA THR A 188 -2.70 -32.51 -23.60
C THR A 188 -3.46 -31.32 -23.01
N LEU A 189 -4.61 -31.61 -22.43
CA LEU A 189 -5.56 -30.62 -21.95
C LEU A 189 -5.46 -30.52 -20.43
N GLY A 190 -5.00 -29.38 -19.92
CA GLY A 190 -4.92 -29.17 -18.47
C GLY A 190 -6.31 -28.94 -17.89
N CYS A 191 -6.69 -29.75 -16.90
CA CYS A 191 -8.01 -29.68 -16.24
C CYS A 191 -8.05 -28.72 -15.04
N GLY A 192 -6.98 -27.97 -14.78
CA GLY A 192 -6.91 -27.09 -13.62
C GLY A 192 -7.05 -27.84 -12.28
N SER A 193 -7.14 -27.08 -11.20
CA SER A 193 -7.12 -27.63 -9.84
C SER A 193 -8.34 -28.52 -9.56
N TRP A 194 -9.46 -28.29 -10.25
CA TRP A 194 -10.64 -29.16 -10.22
C TRP A 194 -10.33 -30.60 -10.65
N GLY A 195 -9.48 -30.78 -11.67
CA GLY A 195 -9.03 -32.08 -12.16
C GLY A 195 -7.69 -32.54 -11.60
N GLY A 196 -7.21 -31.93 -10.50
CA GLY A 196 -6.00 -32.36 -9.79
C GLY A 196 -4.65 -31.92 -10.40
N ASN A 197 -4.63 -30.92 -11.29
CA ASN A 197 -3.39 -30.37 -11.85
C ASN A 197 -3.38 -28.83 -11.79
N SER A 198 -2.22 -28.18 -11.86
CA SER A 198 -2.13 -26.71 -11.75
C SER A 198 -2.23 -25.97 -13.09
N VAL A 199 -2.59 -26.66 -14.18
CA VAL A 199 -2.65 -26.09 -15.54
C VAL A 199 -4.10 -26.02 -16.01
N SER A 200 -4.65 -24.83 -16.16
CA SER A 200 -6.05 -24.61 -16.57
C SER A 200 -6.22 -24.31 -18.06
N GLU A 201 -5.26 -24.71 -18.89
CA GLU A 201 -5.24 -24.41 -20.34
C GLU A 201 -4.71 -25.59 -21.16
N ASN A 202 -4.69 -25.42 -22.48
CA ASN A 202 -4.08 -26.38 -23.39
C ASN A 202 -2.57 -26.36 -23.23
N VAL A 203 -2.00 -27.51 -22.85
CA VAL A 203 -0.57 -27.61 -22.54
C VAL A 203 0.22 -27.38 -23.82
N GLY A 204 0.93 -26.26 -23.88
CA GLY A 204 1.89 -25.96 -24.93
C GLY A 204 3.31 -25.76 -24.41
N VAL A 205 4.18 -25.29 -25.30
CA VAL A 205 5.63 -25.10 -25.09
C VAL A 205 5.95 -24.30 -23.82
N LYS A 206 5.14 -23.28 -23.46
CA LYS A 206 5.39 -22.43 -22.29
C LYS A 206 5.45 -23.19 -20.96
N HIS A 207 4.78 -24.34 -20.86
CA HIS A 207 4.77 -25.17 -19.64
C HIS A 207 6.00 -26.09 -19.55
N LEU A 208 6.76 -26.20 -20.64
CA LEU A 208 7.97 -27.03 -20.74
C LEU A 208 9.26 -26.19 -20.65
N ILE A 209 9.13 -24.86 -20.59
CA ILE A 209 10.26 -23.94 -20.51
C ILE A 209 10.50 -23.56 -19.05
N ASN A 210 11.75 -23.70 -18.61
CA ASN A 210 12.23 -23.08 -17.38
C ASN A 210 12.63 -21.63 -17.68
N VAL A 211 11.78 -20.67 -17.30
CA VAL A 211 12.11 -19.24 -17.37
C VAL A 211 12.98 -18.88 -16.16
N LYS A 212 14.23 -18.50 -16.42
CA LYS A 212 15.14 -17.97 -15.40
C LYS A 212 15.11 -16.44 -15.44
N THR A 213 14.86 -15.81 -14.30
CA THR A 213 14.95 -14.36 -14.14
C THR A 213 16.30 -14.00 -13.51
N VAL A 214 17.07 -13.14 -14.18
CA VAL A 214 18.30 -12.55 -13.62
C VAL A 214 17.95 -11.13 -13.16
N ALA A 215 18.06 -10.87 -11.85
CA ALA A 215 17.78 -9.57 -11.26
C ALA A 215 19.08 -8.90 -10.80
N GLU A 216 19.43 -7.79 -11.43
CA GLU A 216 20.56 -6.94 -11.04
C GLU A 216 20.12 -5.95 -9.95
N ARG A 217 21.04 -5.55 -9.07
CA ARG A 217 20.80 -4.46 -8.12
C ARG A 217 20.45 -3.19 -8.91
N ARG A 218 19.31 -2.59 -8.59
CA ARG A 218 18.94 -1.25 -9.05
C ARG A 218 18.67 -0.37 -7.85
N GLU A 219 19.11 0.86 -7.93
CA GLU A 219 18.78 1.87 -6.93
C GLU A 219 17.32 2.24 -7.07
N ASN A 220 16.63 2.33 -5.94
CA ASN A 220 15.25 2.72 -5.88
C ASN A 220 15.15 4.21 -6.22
N MET A 221 14.19 4.57 -7.07
CA MET A 221 13.97 5.96 -7.47
C MET A 221 13.57 6.80 -6.25
N LEU A 222 14.39 7.80 -5.94
CA LEU A 222 14.07 8.87 -4.99
C LEU A 222 13.40 10.05 -5.71
N TRP A 223 13.01 11.05 -4.93
CA TRP A 223 12.36 12.26 -5.40
C TRP A 223 12.77 13.45 -4.53
N PHE A 224 12.53 14.64 -5.06
CA PHE A 224 12.57 15.87 -4.29
C PHE A 224 11.26 16.61 -4.54
N ARG A 225 10.42 16.68 -3.51
CA ARG A 225 9.12 17.35 -3.52
C ARG A 225 9.11 18.38 -2.40
N ALA A 226 8.73 19.60 -2.77
CA ALA A 226 8.60 20.75 -1.90
C ALA A 226 7.33 21.52 -2.32
N PRO A 227 6.79 22.42 -1.47
CA PRO A 227 5.71 23.31 -1.88
C PRO A 227 6.05 24.01 -3.20
N GLU A 228 5.06 24.18 -4.06
CA GLU A 228 5.25 24.87 -5.35
C GLU A 228 5.76 26.30 -5.14
N LYS A 229 5.30 26.94 -4.05
CA LYS A 229 5.66 28.31 -3.69
C LYS A 229 6.17 28.37 -2.26
N VAL A 230 7.36 28.95 -2.10
CA VAL A 230 7.97 29.19 -0.80
C VAL A 230 8.38 30.66 -0.75
N TYR A 231 7.58 31.46 -0.07
CA TYR A 231 7.88 32.86 0.19
C TYR A 231 8.60 32.96 1.53
N PHE A 232 9.64 33.80 1.59
CA PHE A 232 10.43 34.01 2.79
C PHE A 232 10.91 35.46 2.83
N LYS A 233 11.58 35.83 3.92
CA LYS A 233 11.93 37.20 4.36
C LYS A 233 10.88 37.84 5.25
N LYS A 234 11.38 38.74 6.10
CA LYS A 234 10.57 39.56 7.00
C LYS A 234 9.55 40.40 6.23
N GLY A 235 8.29 40.36 6.67
CA GLY A 235 7.17 41.09 6.07
C GLY A 235 6.60 40.45 4.80
N SER A 236 6.96 39.21 4.50
CA SER A 236 6.49 38.51 3.29
C SER A 236 5.04 38.03 3.37
N THR A 237 4.47 37.85 4.56
CA THR A 237 3.08 37.36 4.75
C THR A 237 2.05 38.17 3.97
N PRO A 238 1.89 39.49 4.18
CA PRO A 238 0.89 40.27 3.45
C PRO A 238 1.14 40.30 1.94
N VAL A 239 2.41 40.31 1.50
CA VAL A 239 2.78 40.37 0.08
C VAL A 239 2.47 39.05 -0.62
N ALA A 240 2.71 37.91 0.03
CA ALA A 240 2.38 36.60 -0.52
C ALA A 240 0.85 36.38 -0.58
N LEU A 241 0.11 36.86 0.42
CA LEU A 241 -1.34 36.72 0.47
C LEU A 241 -2.06 37.52 -0.64
N ASP A 242 -1.47 38.60 -1.17
CA ASP A 242 -2.02 39.33 -2.33
C ASP A 242 -2.28 38.40 -3.53
N GLU A 243 -1.47 37.35 -3.68
CA GLU A 243 -1.61 36.39 -4.78
C GLU A 243 -2.94 35.62 -4.72
N LEU A 244 -3.47 35.37 -3.51
CA LEU A 244 -4.73 34.66 -3.32
C LEU A 244 -5.89 35.38 -4.01
N GLY A 245 -5.95 36.71 -3.89
CA GLY A 245 -6.97 37.52 -4.54
C GLY A 245 -6.63 37.86 -5.98
N SER A 246 -5.42 38.37 -6.22
CA SER A 246 -5.03 39.00 -7.50
C SER A 246 -4.71 38.02 -8.63
N VAL A 247 -4.19 36.83 -8.32
CA VAL A 247 -3.78 35.83 -9.31
C VAL A 247 -4.68 34.60 -9.25
N MET A 248 -4.98 34.11 -8.04
CA MET A 248 -5.70 32.86 -7.85
C MET A 248 -7.22 33.04 -7.77
N GLY A 249 -7.70 34.26 -7.59
CA GLY A 249 -9.13 34.59 -7.56
C GLY A 249 -9.92 33.98 -6.40
N LYS A 250 -9.25 33.64 -5.29
CA LYS A 250 -9.86 33.05 -4.09
C LYS A 250 -10.88 33.98 -3.45
N LYS A 251 -11.89 33.40 -2.79
CA LYS A 251 -13.07 34.10 -2.26
C LYS A 251 -13.38 33.78 -0.81
N ARG A 252 -12.95 32.63 -0.30
CA ARG A 252 -13.33 32.12 1.02
C ARG A 252 -12.14 31.48 1.72
N ALA A 253 -11.55 32.19 2.68
CA ALA A 253 -10.40 31.75 3.44
C ALA A 253 -10.78 31.16 4.80
N PHE A 254 -10.22 30.00 5.14
CA PHE A 254 -10.39 29.39 6.46
C PHE A 254 -9.06 29.35 7.21
N ILE A 255 -8.97 30.09 8.30
CA ILE A 255 -7.75 30.19 9.11
C ILE A 255 -7.77 29.08 10.17
N VAL A 256 -6.67 28.35 10.32
CA VAL A 256 -6.49 27.33 11.36
C VAL A 256 -5.34 27.77 12.27
N THR A 257 -5.60 27.91 13.57
CA THR A 257 -4.61 28.36 14.54
C THR A 257 -4.95 27.87 15.96
N ASP A 258 -4.14 28.26 16.95
CA ASP A 258 -4.40 28.01 18.37
C ASP A 258 -4.96 29.25 19.08
N GLN A 259 -5.50 29.04 20.29
CA GLN A 259 -6.15 30.11 21.05
C GLN A 259 -5.17 31.22 21.46
N PHE A 260 -3.90 30.89 21.68
CA PHE A 260 -2.89 31.85 22.12
C PHE A 260 -2.53 32.80 20.99
N LEU A 261 -2.25 32.27 19.80
CA LEU A 261 -1.95 33.06 18.60
C LEU A 261 -3.13 33.95 18.21
N PHE A 262 -4.36 33.41 18.25
CA PHE A 262 -5.57 34.19 17.96
C PHE A 262 -5.77 35.34 18.95
N LYS A 263 -5.71 35.07 20.26
CA LYS A 263 -5.92 36.09 21.31
C LYS A 263 -4.84 37.18 21.30
N ASN A 264 -3.59 36.82 20.96
CA ASN A 264 -2.49 37.77 20.83
C ASN A 264 -2.52 38.58 19.53
N GLY A 265 -3.45 38.26 18.61
CA GLY A 265 -3.65 38.99 17.38
C GLY A 265 -2.68 38.64 16.27
N ASN A 266 -2.02 37.48 16.33
CA ASN A 266 -1.09 37.03 15.29
C ASN A 266 -1.81 36.72 13.96
N THR A 267 -3.11 36.43 13.99
CA THR A 267 -3.94 36.29 12.78
C THR A 267 -4.42 37.62 12.21
N ARG A 268 -4.36 38.73 12.95
CA ARG A 268 -4.97 40.01 12.52
C ARG A 268 -4.37 40.59 11.25
N ALA A 269 -3.06 40.42 11.05
CA ALA A 269 -2.40 40.87 9.82
C ALA A 269 -2.92 40.10 8.59
N ILE A 270 -3.24 38.82 8.77
CA ILE A 270 -3.81 37.96 7.73
C ILE A 270 -5.28 38.34 7.51
N GLU A 271 -6.08 38.44 8.57
CA GLU A 271 -7.49 38.86 8.51
C GLU A 271 -7.65 40.22 7.81
N ALA A 272 -6.90 41.23 8.24
CA ALA A 272 -6.94 42.56 7.64
C ALA A 272 -6.58 42.55 6.14
N LYS A 273 -5.65 41.68 5.75
CA LYS A 273 -5.25 41.55 4.35
C LYS A 273 -6.32 40.84 3.51
N LEU A 274 -7.01 39.85 4.08
CA LEU A 274 -8.16 39.19 3.45
C LEU A 274 -9.34 40.16 3.30
N ASP A 275 -9.61 40.98 4.31
CA ASP A 275 -10.62 42.05 4.28
C ASP A 275 -10.33 43.08 3.19
N GLU A 276 -9.07 43.53 3.06
CA GLU A 276 -8.63 44.46 2.01
C GLU A 276 -8.95 43.91 0.61
N MET A 277 -8.77 42.60 0.40
CA MET A 277 -9.06 41.92 -0.86
C MET A 277 -10.54 41.54 -1.04
N GLY A 278 -11.40 41.76 -0.03
CA GLY A 278 -12.80 41.33 -0.03
C GLY A 278 -12.97 39.81 -0.03
N ILE A 279 -12.02 39.06 0.55
CA ILE A 279 -12.09 37.61 0.72
C ILE A 279 -12.79 37.33 2.05
N ALA A 280 -13.95 36.66 2.00
CA ALA A 280 -14.66 36.28 3.21
C ALA A 280 -13.80 35.28 4.01
N HIS A 281 -13.69 35.46 5.32
CA HIS A 281 -12.88 34.57 6.13
C HIS A 281 -13.57 34.11 7.42
N ASP A 282 -13.20 32.92 7.87
CA ASP A 282 -13.57 32.36 9.17
C ASP A 282 -12.33 31.72 9.81
N CYS A 283 -12.35 31.51 11.13
CA CYS A 283 -11.19 31.07 11.89
C CYS A 283 -11.57 29.94 12.86
N PHE A 284 -10.82 28.84 12.78
CA PHE A 284 -10.77 27.81 13.80
C PHE A 284 -9.51 27.98 14.65
N TYR A 285 -9.70 28.48 15.88
CA TYR A 285 -8.62 28.80 16.81
C TYR A 285 -8.53 27.83 18.00
N ASP A 286 -9.22 26.68 17.95
CA ASP A 286 -9.30 25.73 19.06
C ASP A 286 -8.39 24.51 18.86
N VAL A 287 -7.21 24.74 18.26
CA VAL A 287 -6.14 23.74 18.16
C VAL A 287 -5.34 23.69 19.46
N GLU A 288 -5.23 22.50 20.03
CA GLU A 288 -4.46 22.22 21.24
C GLU A 288 -3.01 21.81 20.88
N PRO A 289 -2.03 21.95 21.79
CA PRO A 289 -0.75 21.24 21.68
C PRO A 289 -0.98 19.74 21.52
N ASP A 290 -0.20 19.06 20.66
CA ASP A 290 -0.44 17.67 20.25
C ASP A 290 -1.89 17.45 19.77
N PRO A 291 -2.25 17.98 18.58
CA PRO A 291 -3.63 18.13 18.17
C PRO A 291 -4.35 16.78 18.12
N SER A 292 -5.65 16.80 18.43
CA SER A 292 -6.46 15.58 18.49
C SER A 292 -7.31 15.34 17.25
N LEU A 293 -7.62 14.07 16.97
CA LEU A 293 -8.52 13.68 15.88
C LEU A 293 -9.90 14.34 16.03
N GLN A 294 -10.38 14.45 17.26
CA GLN A 294 -11.62 15.13 17.62
C GLN A 294 -11.54 16.64 17.31
N CYS A 295 -10.39 17.28 17.53
CA CYS A 295 -10.15 18.66 17.13
C CYS A 295 -10.24 18.83 15.61
N ALA A 296 -9.53 17.99 14.85
CA ALA A 296 -9.58 18.04 13.37
C ALA A 296 -10.99 17.79 12.82
N ARG A 297 -11.76 16.86 13.39
CA ARG A 297 -13.16 16.61 12.99
C ARG A 297 -14.06 17.83 13.20
N ARG A 298 -13.88 18.58 14.31
CA ARG A 298 -14.62 19.83 14.55
C ARG A 298 -14.26 20.91 13.53
N GLY A 299 -12.96 21.11 13.27
CA GLY A 299 -12.48 22.05 12.26
C GLY A 299 -12.99 21.71 10.86
N ALA A 300 -12.91 20.44 10.45
CA ALA A 300 -13.43 19.98 9.17
C ALA A 300 -14.94 20.17 9.03
N LYS A 301 -15.72 19.98 10.11
CA LYS A 301 -17.15 20.27 10.11
C LYS A 301 -17.45 21.76 9.92
N GLN A 302 -16.66 22.64 10.52
CA GLN A 302 -16.78 24.08 10.31
C GLN A 302 -16.37 24.47 8.88
N MET A 303 -15.30 23.87 8.33
CA MET A 303 -14.92 24.03 6.93
C MET A 303 -16.03 23.56 5.99
N ALA A 304 -16.70 22.44 6.26
CA ALA A 304 -17.80 21.95 5.44
C ALA A 304 -19.02 22.90 5.43
N LEU A 305 -19.26 23.63 6.53
CA LEU A 305 -20.32 24.65 6.59
C LEU A 305 -19.90 25.96 5.92
N PHE A 306 -18.62 26.30 5.99
CA PHE A 306 -18.08 27.53 5.43
C PHE A 306 -17.68 27.38 3.96
N GLU A 307 -17.41 26.18 3.45
CA GLU A 307 -16.98 25.92 2.07
C GLU A 307 -15.80 26.82 1.61
N PRO A 308 -14.64 26.77 2.28
CA PRO A 308 -13.48 27.55 1.86
C PRO A 308 -12.88 27.06 0.54
N ASP A 309 -12.30 27.99 -0.20
CA ASP A 309 -11.48 27.72 -1.39
C ASP A 309 -9.97 27.91 -1.12
N VAL A 310 -9.61 28.38 0.08
CA VAL A 310 -8.25 28.40 0.61
C VAL A 310 -8.26 28.16 2.13
N ILE A 311 -7.33 27.35 2.60
CA ILE A 311 -7.07 27.10 4.03
C ILE A 311 -5.70 27.70 4.37
N ILE A 312 -5.63 28.46 5.46
CA ILE A 312 -4.41 29.12 5.93
C ILE A 312 -4.11 28.63 7.33
N ALA A 313 -3.12 27.74 7.48
CA ALA A 313 -2.68 27.26 8.77
C ALA A 313 -1.58 28.16 9.34
N VAL A 314 -1.83 28.76 10.50
CA VAL A 314 -0.96 29.75 11.15
C VAL A 314 -0.55 29.23 12.52
N GLY A 315 0.73 28.90 12.69
CA GLY A 315 1.24 28.46 13.98
C GLY A 315 2.47 27.57 13.89
N GLY A 316 2.71 26.78 14.95
CA GLY A 316 3.70 25.71 14.92
C GLY A 316 3.16 24.41 14.31
N GLY A 317 3.84 23.29 14.58
CA GLY A 317 3.49 21.97 14.06
C GLY A 317 2.04 21.58 14.36
N SER A 318 1.55 21.83 15.59
CA SER A 318 0.17 21.49 15.96
C SER A 318 -0.88 22.13 15.05
N ALA A 319 -0.74 23.42 14.73
CA ALA A 319 -1.71 24.13 13.89
C ALA A 319 -1.64 23.68 12.43
N MET A 320 -0.43 23.50 11.90
CA MET A 320 -0.21 23.06 10.53
C MET A 320 -0.65 21.61 10.31
N ASP A 321 -0.31 20.72 11.22
CA ASP A 321 -0.69 19.30 11.15
C ASP A 321 -2.20 19.14 11.29
N ALA A 322 -2.82 19.82 12.28
CA ALA A 322 -4.28 19.85 12.39
C ALA A 322 -4.94 20.41 11.12
N GLY A 323 -4.39 21.49 10.56
CA GLY A 323 -4.86 22.09 9.31
C GLY A 323 -4.81 21.10 8.14
N LYS A 324 -3.71 20.36 7.95
CA LYS A 324 -3.57 19.34 6.89
C LYS A 324 -4.61 18.23 7.04
N ILE A 325 -4.86 17.76 8.26
CA ILE A 325 -5.88 16.73 8.51
C ILE A 325 -7.29 17.28 8.27
N MET A 326 -7.59 18.51 8.72
CA MET A 326 -8.86 19.17 8.43
C MET A 326 -9.08 19.34 6.93
N TRP A 327 -8.04 19.74 6.19
CA TRP A 327 -8.07 19.87 4.73
C TRP A 327 -8.40 18.54 4.05
N MET A 328 -7.73 17.45 4.46
CA MET A 328 -8.02 16.11 3.95
C MET A 328 -9.48 15.71 4.21
N MET A 329 -9.98 15.90 5.43
CA MET A 329 -11.37 15.55 5.76
C MET A 329 -12.40 16.42 5.03
N TYR A 330 -12.04 17.66 4.71
CA TYR A 330 -12.87 18.57 3.94
C TYR A 330 -12.91 18.20 2.45
N GLU A 331 -11.76 17.86 1.86
CA GLU A 331 -11.64 17.41 0.47
C GLU A 331 -12.36 16.06 0.28
N HIS A 332 -12.11 15.11 1.18
CA HIS A 332 -12.53 13.71 1.07
C HIS A 332 -13.21 13.20 2.35
N PRO A 333 -14.45 13.65 2.66
CA PRO A 333 -15.18 13.21 3.86
C PRO A 333 -15.56 11.72 3.84
N GLU A 334 -15.49 11.07 2.67
CA GLU A 334 -15.74 9.64 2.49
C GLU A 334 -14.57 8.75 2.95
N CYS A 335 -13.35 9.31 3.06
CA CYS A 335 -12.17 8.54 3.44
C CYS A 335 -12.15 8.25 4.93
N LYS A 336 -11.81 7.02 5.30
CA LYS A 336 -11.61 6.63 6.70
C LYS A 336 -10.20 7.02 7.14
N PHE A 337 -10.13 7.75 8.25
CA PHE A 337 -8.86 8.24 8.79
C PHE A 337 -7.86 7.13 9.07
N GLU A 338 -8.35 5.99 9.55
CA GLU A 338 -7.55 4.83 9.93
C GLU A 338 -6.82 4.22 8.73
N ASP A 339 -7.45 4.21 7.55
CA ASP A 339 -6.84 3.69 6.31
C ASP A 339 -5.66 4.56 5.86
N MET A 340 -5.71 5.87 6.14
CA MET A 340 -4.68 6.85 5.79
C MET A 340 -3.50 6.88 6.75
N ALA A 341 -3.71 6.38 7.98
CA ALA A 341 -2.71 6.34 9.03
C ALA A 341 -1.94 5.00 9.08
N MET A 342 -2.17 4.09 8.13
CA MET A 342 -1.47 2.82 8.04
C MET A 342 0.03 2.99 7.75
N ASP A 343 0.86 2.24 8.47
CA ASP A 343 2.30 2.18 8.26
C ASP A 343 2.66 1.61 6.89
N PHE A 344 3.83 2.00 6.37
CA PHE A 344 4.28 1.59 5.05
C PHE A 344 5.80 1.40 4.98
N MET A 345 6.24 0.46 4.14
CA MET A 345 7.67 0.24 3.89
C MET A 345 8.23 1.20 2.83
N ASP A 346 7.42 1.63 1.86
CA ASP A 346 7.76 2.63 0.84
C ASP A 346 6.53 3.54 0.65
N ILE A 347 6.70 4.85 0.80
CA ILE A 347 5.61 5.84 0.71
C ILE A 347 4.85 5.80 -0.62
N ARG A 348 5.41 5.21 -1.68
CA ARG A 348 4.73 5.04 -2.97
C ARG A 348 4.02 3.70 -3.13
N LYS A 349 4.40 2.68 -2.35
CA LYS A 349 3.84 1.31 -2.45
C LYS A 349 2.90 1.04 -1.28
N ARG A 350 1.95 1.96 -1.09
CA ARG A 350 0.98 1.92 0.00
C ARG A 350 -0.17 0.98 -0.36
N ILE A 351 -0.78 0.40 0.68
CA ILE A 351 -2.02 -0.37 0.54
C ILE A 351 -3.18 0.59 0.21
N PHE A 352 -3.21 1.74 0.89
CA PHE A 352 -4.13 2.83 0.63
C PHE A 352 -3.45 3.94 -0.18
N THR A 353 -4.04 4.32 -1.32
CA THR A 353 -3.56 5.45 -2.12
C THR A 353 -4.28 6.72 -1.68
N PHE A 354 -3.54 7.75 -1.28
CA PHE A 354 -4.14 9.03 -0.93
C PHE A 354 -4.89 9.62 -2.12
N PRO A 355 -6.09 10.20 -1.88
CA PRO A 355 -6.84 10.83 -2.94
C PRO A 355 -6.15 12.12 -3.41
N GLU A 356 -6.55 12.59 -4.59
CA GLU A 356 -6.02 13.82 -5.17
C GLU A 356 -6.53 15.05 -4.42
N MET A 357 -5.63 15.69 -3.66
CA MET A 357 -5.89 16.87 -2.84
C MET A 357 -5.83 18.18 -3.65
N GLY A 358 -6.40 19.27 -3.10
CA GLY A 358 -6.30 20.61 -3.68
C GLY A 358 -7.38 21.00 -4.68
N LYS A 359 -8.48 20.23 -4.73
CA LYS A 359 -9.60 20.50 -5.65
C LYS A 359 -10.61 21.49 -5.08
N LYS A 360 -11.02 21.32 -3.81
CA LYS A 360 -11.93 22.25 -3.12
C LYS A 360 -11.18 23.43 -2.54
N ALA A 361 -10.05 23.21 -1.87
CA ALA A 361 -9.28 24.25 -1.21
C ALA A 361 -7.78 24.14 -1.50
N TYR A 362 -7.15 25.31 -1.62
CA TYR A 362 -5.69 25.46 -1.67
C TYR A 362 -5.14 25.56 -0.24
N PHE A 363 -4.00 24.94 0.05
CA PHE A 363 -3.43 24.95 1.40
C PHE A 363 -2.20 25.86 1.51
N VAL A 364 -2.27 26.83 2.41
CA VAL A 364 -1.20 27.78 2.75
C VAL A 364 -0.72 27.53 4.17
N ALA A 365 0.58 27.36 4.37
CA ALA A 365 1.19 27.19 5.68
C ALA A 365 2.02 28.42 6.06
N VAL A 366 1.79 28.96 7.25
CA VAL A 366 2.44 30.16 7.80
C VAL A 366 3.05 29.80 9.17
N PRO A 367 4.30 29.33 9.22
CA PRO A 367 4.93 28.92 10.47
C PRO A 367 5.19 30.11 11.40
N THR A 368 4.92 29.93 12.70
CA THR A 368 5.25 30.91 13.76
C THR A 368 6.34 30.41 14.70
N SER A 369 6.79 29.17 14.52
CA SER A 369 7.92 28.56 15.23
C SER A 369 9.02 28.15 14.25
N SER A 370 10.26 28.13 14.71
CA SER A 370 11.42 27.74 13.91
C SER A 370 11.92 26.38 14.41
N GLY A 371 11.27 25.30 13.98
CA GLY A 371 11.60 23.93 14.40
C GLY A 371 10.97 22.85 13.54
N THR A 372 9.63 22.87 13.45
CA THR A 372 8.85 21.76 12.88
C THR A 372 9.07 21.52 11.38
N GLY A 373 9.29 22.56 10.59
CA GLY A 373 9.36 22.46 9.13
C GLY A 373 8.08 21.94 8.44
N SER A 374 6.96 21.77 9.17
CA SER A 374 5.70 21.20 8.66
C SER A 374 5.14 21.99 7.48
N GLU A 375 5.48 23.27 7.33
CA GLU A 375 5.14 24.09 6.16
C GLU A 375 5.68 23.53 4.83
N CYS A 376 6.71 22.68 4.87
CA CYS A 376 7.37 22.13 3.69
C CYS A 376 7.35 20.59 3.63
N THR A 377 6.57 19.93 4.49
CA THR A 377 6.62 18.48 4.63
C THR A 377 5.28 17.79 4.38
N PRO A 378 5.29 16.52 3.94
CA PRO A 378 4.10 15.69 3.79
C PRO A 378 3.56 15.14 5.12
N PHE A 379 4.19 15.46 6.26
CA PHE A 379 3.88 14.88 7.55
C PHE A 379 2.77 15.67 8.25
N ALA A 380 1.88 14.96 8.93
CA ALA A 380 0.92 15.51 9.86
C ALA A 380 0.72 14.53 11.02
N ILE A 381 0.95 14.98 12.25
CA ILE A 381 0.82 14.14 13.43
C ILE A 381 -0.45 14.51 14.20
N ILE A 382 -1.27 13.51 14.53
CA ILE A 382 -2.51 13.72 15.27
C ILE A 382 -2.74 12.60 16.28
N THR A 383 -3.21 12.96 17.47
CA THR A 383 -3.49 11.99 18.54
C THR A 383 -4.97 11.64 18.57
N ASP A 384 -5.31 10.35 18.57
CA ASP A 384 -6.66 9.94 18.89
C ASP A 384 -6.82 9.85 20.42
N LYS A 385 -7.60 10.77 21.00
CA LYS A 385 -7.82 10.81 22.46
C LYS A 385 -8.62 9.61 22.99
N GLU A 386 -9.32 8.88 22.13
CA GLU A 386 -10.10 7.69 22.54
C GLU A 386 -9.20 6.47 22.73
N THR A 387 -8.26 6.27 21.82
CA THR A 387 -7.31 5.14 21.86
C THR A 387 -5.98 5.48 22.51
N GLY A 388 -5.65 6.77 22.64
CA GLY A 388 -4.34 7.26 23.09
C GLY A 388 -3.26 7.18 22.00
N ILE A 389 -3.57 6.67 20.81
CA ILE A 389 -2.60 6.45 19.74
C ILE A 389 -2.27 7.76 19.03
N LYS A 390 -0.97 8.04 18.86
CA LYS A 390 -0.46 9.15 18.04
C LYS A 390 -0.18 8.64 16.63
N TRP A 391 -0.95 9.13 15.67
CA TRP A 391 -0.92 8.71 14.27
C TRP A 391 -0.07 9.67 13.43
N PRO A 392 1.10 9.24 12.91
CA PRO A 392 1.84 9.99 11.90
C PRO A 392 1.26 9.70 10.51
N LEU A 393 0.69 10.72 9.86
CA LEU A 393 0.32 10.64 8.45
C LEU A 393 1.46 11.22 7.61
N ALA A 394 1.81 10.54 6.53
CA ALA A 394 2.90 10.94 5.66
C ALA A 394 2.52 10.71 4.19
N ASP A 395 2.03 11.75 3.51
CA ASP A 395 1.77 11.68 2.08
C ASP A 395 2.01 13.05 1.41
N TYR A 396 2.63 13.07 0.23
CA TYR A 396 2.85 14.31 -0.50
C TYR A 396 1.57 14.98 -0.98
N ALA A 397 0.44 14.29 -0.97
CA ALA A 397 -0.86 14.92 -1.13
C ALA A 397 -1.19 15.93 -0.01
N LEU A 398 -0.59 15.77 1.18
CA LEU A 398 -0.73 16.70 2.32
C LEU A 398 0.32 17.81 2.33
N LEU A 399 1.23 17.83 1.34
CA LEU A 399 2.24 18.87 1.22
C LEU A 399 1.54 20.22 1.01
N PRO A 400 1.85 21.27 1.81
CA PRO A 400 1.29 22.59 1.58
C PRO A 400 1.56 23.05 0.14
N ASN A 401 0.57 23.67 -0.49
CA ASN A 401 0.75 24.20 -1.83
C ASN A 401 1.62 25.47 -1.81
N MET A 402 1.50 26.27 -0.75
CA MET A 402 2.30 27.46 -0.50
C MET A 402 2.79 27.51 0.94
N ALA A 403 4.07 27.79 1.15
CA ALA A 403 4.66 28.08 2.45
C ALA A 403 5.07 29.55 2.52
N ILE A 404 4.74 30.25 3.62
CA ILE A 404 5.12 31.65 3.85
C ILE A 404 5.93 31.78 5.14
N VAL A 405 7.25 31.72 4.99
CA VAL A 405 8.27 31.69 6.05
C VAL A 405 8.68 33.12 6.39
N ASP A 406 7.77 33.84 7.03
CA ASP A 406 7.95 35.23 7.41
C ASP A 406 8.51 35.36 8.83
N ALA A 407 9.70 35.96 8.95
CA ALA A 407 10.38 36.14 10.23
C ALA A 407 9.58 37.00 11.23
N ASP A 408 8.67 37.88 10.79
CA ASP A 408 7.82 38.66 11.72
C ASP A 408 6.95 37.74 12.61
N ASN A 409 6.57 36.57 12.10
CA ASN A 409 5.72 35.61 12.82
C ASN A 409 6.43 34.87 13.96
N CYS A 410 7.77 34.89 14.00
CA CYS A 410 8.56 34.18 15.02
C CYS A 410 9.30 35.11 16.01
N MET A 411 9.20 36.44 15.85
CA MET A 411 9.92 37.42 16.67
C MET A 411 9.57 37.32 18.16
N THR A 412 8.31 37.08 18.49
CA THR A 412 7.81 37.04 19.87
C THR A 412 7.86 35.65 20.51
N ALA A 413 8.48 34.67 19.84
CA ALA A 413 8.57 33.32 20.38
C ALA A 413 9.34 33.31 21.73
N PRO A 414 8.80 32.68 22.78
CA PRO A 414 9.44 32.66 24.09
C PRO A 414 10.75 31.86 24.05
N ARG A 415 11.64 32.13 25.01
CA ARG A 415 12.96 31.46 25.10
C ARG A 415 12.86 29.93 25.13
N GLY A 416 11.92 29.38 25.91
CA GLY A 416 11.72 27.93 26.00
C GLY A 416 11.35 27.29 24.66
N LEU A 417 10.42 27.91 23.92
CA LEU A 417 10.07 27.47 22.57
C LEU A 417 11.26 27.60 21.61
N THR A 418 12.01 28.70 21.70
CA THR A 418 13.17 28.96 20.85
C THR A 418 14.26 27.91 21.02
N ALA A 419 14.56 27.52 22.26
CA ALA A 419 15.50 26.45 22.56
C ALA A 419 15.01 25.11 22.02
N ALA A 420 13.78 24.71 22.38
CA ALA A 420 13.22 23.43 21.98
C ALA A 420 13.07 23.31 20.46
N SER A 421 12.50 24.31 19.79
CA SER A 421 12.31 24.27 18.34
C SER A 421 13.63 24.41 17.59
N GLY A 422 14.57 25.23 18.07
CA GLY A 422 15.84 25.45 17.39
C GLY A 422 16.75 24.23 17.39
N ILE A 423 16.81 23.49 18.51
CA ILE A 423 17.58 22.24 18.57
C ILE A 423 16.91 21.11 17.76
N ASP A 424 15.59 21.17 17.61
CA ASP A 424 14.84 20.28 16.72
C ASP A 424 15.29 20.41 15.27
N VAL A 425 15.53 21.64 14.79
CA VAL A 425 16.12 21.90 13.46
C VAL A 425 17.46 21.20 13.29
N MET A 426 18.31 21.21 14.32
CA MET A 426 19.59 20.50 14.29
C MET A 426 19.39 19.00 14.15
N THR A 427 18.48 18.42 14.93
CA THR A 427 18.15 16.99 14.81
C THR A 427 17.61 16.64 13.43
N HIS A 428 16.66 17.43 12.88
CA HIS A 428 16.14 17.26 11.53
C HIS A 428 17.26 17.25 10.49
N ALA A 429 18.16 18.23 10.56
CA ALA A 429 19.30 18.33 9.65
C ALA A 429 20.23 17.12 9.76
N ILE A 430 20.59 16.73 10.98
CA ILE A 430 21.51 15.61 11.23
C ILE A 430 20.92 14.30 10.71
N GLU A 431 19.67 13.97 11.09
CA GLU A 431 19.06 12.71 10.69
C GLU A 431 18.78 12.63 9.19
N SER A 432 18.30 13.70 8.58
CA SER A 432 18.07 13.73 7.12
C SER A 432 19.36 13.63 6.31
N TYR A 433 20.50 14.09 6.85
CA TYR A 433 21.81 13.97 6.19
C TYR A 433 22.35 12.53 6.22
N VAL A 434 22.14 11.81 7.33
CA VAL A 434 22.65 10.43 7.51
C VAL A 434 21.64 9.33 7.21
N SER A 435 20.40 9.69 6.89
CA SER A 435 19.34 8.77 6.48
C SER A 435 19.78 7.90 5.30
N ILE A 436 19.27 6.66 5.25
CA ILE A 436 19.46 5.79 4.09
C ILE A 436 18.81 6.32 2.81
N MET A 437 17.90 7.29 2.94
CA MET A 437 17.23 7.99 1.84
C MET A 437 17.85 9.36 1.52
N ALA A 438 18.96 9.73 2.17
CA ALA A 438 19.68 10.96 1.84
C ALA A 438 20.12 10.98 0.37
N SER A 439 20.11 12.16 -0.24
CA SER A 439 20.54 12.39 -1.63
C SER A 439 21.29 13.71 -1.73
N ASP A 440 21.94 13.97 -2.87
CA ASP A 440 22.63 15.24 -3.11
C ASP A 440 21.69 16.45 -2.98
N TYR A 441 20.39 16.28 -3.28
CA TYR A 441 19.37 17.31 -3.13
C TYR A 441 19.06 17.63 -1.67
N THR A 442 19.08 16.63 -0.79
CA THR A 442 18.73 16.81 0.63
C THR A 442 19.94 17.16 1.48
N LYS A 443 21.11 16.57 1.18
CA LYS A 443 22.36 16.80 1.93
C LYS A 443 22.75 18.28 1.99
N GLY A 444 22.68 18.99 0.86
CA GLY A 444 23.00 20.42 0.80
C GLY A 444 22.07 21.31 1.65
N LEU A 445 20.78 20.93 1.76
CA LEU A 445 19.82 21.62 2.63
C LEU A 445 20.09 21.31 4.11
N SER A 446 20.37 20.05 4.44
CA SER A 446 20.67 19.60 5.79
C SER A 446 21.93 20.26 6.36
N GLU A 447 23.05 20.26 5.62
CA GLU A 447 24.30 20.87 6.10
C GLU A 447 24.18 22.38 6.26
N ARG A 448 23.46 23.06 5.34
CA ARG A 448 23.21 24.49 5.44
C ARG A 448 22.33 24.82 6.64
N ALA A 449 21.27 24.05 6.89
CA ALA A 449 20.41 24.21 8.05
C ALA A 449 21.22 24.07 9.36
N ALA A 450 22.04 23.01 9.50
CA ALA A 450 22.85 22.82 10.70
C ALA A 450 23.87 23.95 10.93
N LYS A 451 24.53 24.42 9.87
CA LYS A 451 25.43 25.57 9.95
C LYS A 451 24.72 26.82 10.46
N LEU A 452 23.52 27.10 9.92
CA LEU A 452 22.70 28.22 10.39
C LEU A 452 22.28 28.07 11.86
N VAL A 453 21.97 26.86 12.32
CA VAL A 453 21.65 26.60 13.72
C VAL A 453 22.84 26.93 14.63
N PHE A 454 24.05 26.46 14.32
CA PHE A 454 25.24 26.81 15.10
C PHE A 454 25.51 28.32 15.14
N GLU A 455 25.33 29.01 14.02
CA GLU A 455 25.62 30.44 13.89
C GLU A 455 24.56 31.32 14.58
N ASN A 456 23.30 30.91 14.62
CA ASN A 456 22.19 31.81 14.95
C ASN A 456 21.33 31.38 16.14
N LEU A 457 21.27 30.10 16.51
CA LEU A 457 20.46 29.66 17.64
C LEU A 457 20.89 30.31 18.97
N PRO A 458 22.20 30.44 19.30
CA PRO A 458 22.63 31.10 20.53
C PRO A 458 22.08 32.52 20.66
N SER A 459 22.22 33.35 19.62
CA SER A 459 21.71 34.73 19.66
C SER A 459 20.19 34.79 19.61
N SER A 460 19.53 33.93 18.83
CA SER A 460 18.06 33.83 18.80
C SER A 460 17.48 33.48 20.17
N PHE A 461 18.15 32.60 20.93
CA PHE A 461 17.78 32.24 22.30
C PHE A 461 18.07 33.37 23.30
N GLU A 462 19.25 34.01 23.23
CA GLU A 462 19.66 35.01 24.20
C GLU A 462 18.97 36.37 23.97
N ASN A 463 19.06 36.88 22.74
CA ASN A 463 18.63 38.21 22.35
C ASN A 463 17.19 38.24 21.81
N GLY A 464 16.70 37.14 21.26
CA GLY A 464 15.33 37.03 20.75
C GLY A 464 15.00 38.12 19.73
N ALA A 465 13.89 38.85 19.92
CA ALA A 465 13.48 39.95 19.03
C ALA A 465 14.52 41.10 18.93
N LYS A 466 15.48 41.19 19.85
CA LYS A 466 16.57 42.18 19.77
C LYS A 466 17.61 41.82 18.71
N ASP A 467 17.64 40.56 18.27
CA ASP A 467 18.43 40.11 17.13
C ASP A 467 17.50 39.51 16.06
N PRO A 468 16.86 40.36 15.23
CA PRO A 468 15.96 39.88 14.19
C PRO A 468 16.67 39.08 13.09
N HIS A 469 17.98 39.27 12.90
CA HIS A 469 18.74 38.50 11.92
C HIS A 469 18.86 37.04 12.36
N ALA A 470 19.24 36.80 13.62
CA ALA A 470 19.30 35.45 14.15
C ALA A 470 17.94 34.73 14.14
N ARG A 471 16.84 35.48 14.39
CA ARG A 471 15.47 34.95 14.27
C ARG A 471 15.13 34.53 12.84
N GLU A 472 15.42 35.39 11.87
CA GLU A 472 15.19 35.13 10.45
C GLU A 472 15.98 33.91 9.96
N GLU A 473 17.29 33.85 10.27
CA GLU A 473 18.14 32.73 9.84
C GLU A 473 17.72 31.40 10.47
N MET A 474 17.28 31.39 11.74
CA MET A 474 16.70 30.18 12.35
C MET A 474 15.40 29.76 11.69
N HIS A 475 14.57 30.71 11.26
CA HIS A 475 13.33 30.43 10.55
C HIS A 475 13.59 29.82 9.17
N ASN A 476 14.59 30.35 8.45
CA ASN A 476 15.07 29.78 7.20
C ASN A 476 15.67 28.37 7.40
N ALA A 477 16.46 28.18 8.46
CA ALA A 477 17.06 26.88 8.79
C ALA A 477 15.99 25.81 9.04
N SER A 478 14.92 26.15 9.77
CA SER A 478 13.76 25.27 9.99
C SER A 478 13.12 24.82 8.68
N CYS A 479 12.89 25.76 7.76
CA CYS A 479 12.30 25.48 6.47
C CYS A 479 13.21 24.60 5.58
N MET A 480 14.52 24.88 5.54
CA MET A 480 15.49 24.07 4.81
C MET A 480 15.60 22.64 5.35
N ALA A 481 15.66 22.49 6.67
CA ALA A 481 15.62 21.17 7.31
C ALA A 481 14.31 20.45 6.97
N GLY A 482 13.18 21.16 7.02
CA GLY A 482 11.87 20.73 6.55
C GLY A 482 11.89 20.10 5.17
N MET A 483 12.41 20.82 4.17
CA MET A 483 12.55 20.31 2.80
C MET A 483 13.48 19.10 2.69
N ALA A 484 14.53 19.04 3.52
CA ALA A 484 15.45 17.91 3.53
C ALA A 484 14.78 16.65 4.07
N PHE A 485 14.24 16.69 5.29
CA PHE A 485 13.60 15.53 5.91
C PHE A 485 12.26 15.19 5.29
N ALA A 486 11.59 16.15 4.62
CA ALA A 486 10.44 15.85 3.79
C ALA A 486 10.75 14.80 2.72
N ASN A 487 12.00 14.67 2.28
CA ASN A 487 12.40 13.77 1.19
C ASN A 487 13.37 12.66 1.63
N ALA A 488 14.23 12.92 2.61
CA ALA A 488 15.14 11.95 3.19
C ALA A 488 14.57 11.27 4.45
N PHE A 489 13.39 11.66 4.91
CA PHE A 489 12.82 11.21 6.19
C PHE A 489 13.77 11.57 7.37
N LEU A 490 13.49 10.99 8.53
CA LEU A 490 14.23 11.18 9.77
C LEU A 490 14.89 9.86 10.17
N GLY A 491 15.11 9.62 11.45
CA GLY A 491 15.70 8.37 11.93
C GLY A 491 15.20 7.98 13.31
N LEU A 492 16.04 7.18 13.98
CA LEU A 492 15.71 6.61 15.28
C LEU A 492 15.53 7.67 16.38
N ASN A 493 16.19 8.83 16.26
CA ASN A 493 16.07 9.90 17.24
C ASN A 493 14.62 10.35 17.35
N HIS A 494 14.00 10.69 16.22
CA HIS A 494 12.61 11.11 16.21
C HIS A 494 11.66 10.03 16.70
N SER A 495 11.84 8.79 16.25
CA SER A 495 11.04 7.65 16.72
C SER A 495 11.05 7.55 18.24
N MET A 496 12.24 7.65 18.85
CA MET A 496 12.39 7.61 20.29
C MET A 496 11.82 8.85 20.98
N ALA A 497 12.04 10.04 20.42
CA ALA A 497 11.54 11.30 20.97
C ALA A 497 10.01 11.42 20.93
N HIS A 498 9.36 10.91 19.87
CA HIS A 498 7.90 10.89 19.76
C HIS A 498 7.27 10.17 20.95
N LYS A 499 7.78 8.99 21.30
CA LYS A 499 7.24 8.18 22.38
C LYS A 499 7.64 8.72 23.74
N LEU A 500 8.88 9.19 23.90
CA LEU A 500 9.32 9.87 25.11
C LEU A 500 8.44 11.10 25.44
N GLY A 501 8.14 11.93 24.43
CA GLY A 501 7.24 13.07 24.58
C GLY A 501 5.79 12.67 24.88
N ALA A 502 5.29 11.60 24.26
CA ALA A 502 3.92 11.13 24.47
C ALA A 502 3.70 10.55 25.88
N PHE A 503 4.61 9.71 26.37
CA PHE A 503 4.48 9.03 27.67
C PHE A 503 4.81 9.93 28.87
N HIS A 504 5.76 10.86 28.69
CA HIS A 504 6.30 11.67 29.79
C HIS A 504 6.10 13.18 29.64
N HIS A 505 5.33 13.60 28.63
CA HIS A 505 4.96 15.01 28.39
C HIS A 505 6.16 15.96 28.22
N LEU A 506 7.27 15.44 27.72
CA LEU A 506 8.43 16.25 27.36
C LEU A 506 8.18 16.98 26.03
N PRO A 507 8.52 18.28 25.92
CA PRO A 507 8.46 18.98 24.64
C PRO A 507 9.30 18.27 23.57
N HIS A 508 8.77 18.13 22.35
CA HIS A 508 9.36 17.34 21.27
C HIS A 508 10.86 17.59 21.05
N GLY A 509 11.25 18.85 20.80
CA GLY A 509 12.65 19.19 20.57
C GLY A 509 13.56 18.95 21.78
N ILE A 510 13.04 19.00 23.00
CA ILE A 510 13.79 18.64 24.22
C ILE A 510 14.00 17.13 24.27
N ALA A 511 12.96 16.34 24.02
CA ALA A 511 13.08 14.88 23.92
C ALA A 511 14.11 14.48 22.85
N ASN A 512 14.08 15.13 21.69
CA ASN A 512 15.08 14.96 20.63
C ASN A 512 16.50 15.30 21.10
N ALA A 513 16.70 16.43 21.79
CA ALA A 513 18.02 16.90 22.19
C ALA A 513 18.71 16.01 23.25
N ILE A 514 17.93 15.44 24.18
CA ILE A 514 18.46 14.59 25.27
C ILE A 514 19.07 13.29 24.71
N ILE A 515 18.48 12.75 23.64
CA ILE A 515 18.88 11.45 23.08
C ILE A 515 19.82 11.57 21.86
N LEU A 516 19.87 12.74 21.21
CA LEU A 516 20.62 13.00 19.96
C LEU A 516 22.04 12.46 19.93
N THR A 517 22.88 12.87 20.89
CA THR A 517 24.30 12.53 20.86
C THR A 517 24.53 11.03 21.10
N ARG A 518 23.60 10.35 21.78
CA ARG A 518 23.63 8.88 21.95
C ARG A 518 23.24 8.16 20.66
N VAL A 519 22.15 8.59 20.02
CA VAL A 519 21.71 8.02 18.74
C VAL A 519 22.77 8.24 17.65
N MET A 520 23.43 9.40 17.64
CA MET A 520 24.56 9.66 16.74
C MET A 520 25.67 8.63 16.93
N ARG A 521 26.08 8.35 18.18
CA ARG A 521 27.10 7.34 18.50
C ARG A 521 26.68 5.93 18.09
N TYR A 522 25.43 5.58 18.39
CA TYR A 522 24.83 4.31 18.01
C TYR A 522 24.83 4.09 16.49
N ASN A 523 24.49 5.13 15.72
CA ASN A 523 24.48 5.12 14.26
C ASN A 523 25.90 5.14 13.67
N ALA A 524 26.86 5.79 14.33
CA ALA A 524 28.24 5.92 13.86
C ALA A 524 29.07 4.62 13.99
N ALA A 525 28.54 3.57 14.63
CA ALA A 525 29.20 2.27 14.70
C ALA A 525 29.45 1.70 13.28
N GLU A 526 30.71 1.48 12.93
CA GLU A 526 31.12 0.99 11.60
C GLU A 526 30.68 -0.46 11.34
N ALA A 527 30.55 -1.27 12.41
CA ALA A 527 30.08 -2.65 12.37
C ALA A 527 28.79 -2.83 13.20
N PRO A 528 27.65 -2.32 12.71
CA PRO A 528 26.37 -2.44 13.42
C PRO A 528 25.81 -3.86 13.33
N VAL A 529 24.99 -4.25 14.31
CA VAL A 529 24.29 -5.56 14.32
C VAL A 529 23.41 -5.74 13.08
N LYS A 530 22.76 -4.65 12.63
CA LYS A 530 21.97 -4.57 11.40
C LYS A 530 22.23 -3.24 10.71
N MET A 531 22.31 -3.25 9.38
CA MET A 531 22.38 -2.02 8.59
C MET A 531 20.98 -1.58 8.15
N GLY A 532 20.82 -0.29 7.82
CA GLY A 532 19.62 0.21 7.19
C GLY A 532 19.38 -0.45 5.82
N THR A 533 18.10 -0.68 5.48
CA THR A 533 17.73 -1.51 4.31
C THR A 533 17.29 -0.64 3.15
N PHE A 534 18.24 -0.17 2.35
CA PHE A 534 17.92 0.57 1.12
C PHE A 534 18.94 0.34 0.02
N SER A 535 18.47 0.20 -1.22
CA SER A 535 19.33 -0.18 -2.35
C SER A 535 20.44 0.81 -2.69
N GLN A 536 20.34 2.08 -2.29
CA GLN A 536 21.40 3.08 -2.50
C GLN A 536 22.40 3.11 -1.34
N TYR A 537 22.05 2.54 -0.17
CA TYR A 537 22.88 2.51 1.03
C TYR A 537 23.75 1.23 0.98
N PRO A 538 25.00 1.31 0.50
CA PRO A 538 25.75 0.12 0.10
C PRO A 538 26.44 -0.57 1.28
N TYR A 539 26.80 0.19 2.31
CA TYR A 539 27.46 -0.24 3.54
C TYR A 539 27.27 0.85 4.62
N PRO A 540 27.45 0.53 5.91
CA PRO A 540 27.39 1.51 6.99
C PRO A 540 28.41 2.66 6.77
N ASN A 541 27.94 3.88 6.57
CA ASN A 541 28.78 5.05 6.33
C ASN A 541 28.35 6.30 7.12
N ALA A 542 27.53 6.12 8.18
CA ALA A 542 27.02 7.22 9.00
C ALA A 542 28.12 8.02 9.70
N LEU A 543 29.19 7.38 10.20
CA LEU A 543 30.34 8.08 10.79
C LEU A 543 30.95 9.09 9.81
N HIS A 544 31.20 8.66 8.58
CA HIS A 544 31.73 9.51 7.53
C HIS A 544 30.78 10.66 7.22
N ASN A 545 29.47 10.38 7.06
CA ASN A 545 28.48 11.41 6.78
C ASN A 545 28.39 12.46 7.92
N TYR A 546 28.43 12.04 9.19
CA TYR A 546 28.49 12.97 10.31
C TYR A 546 29.75 13.84 10.27
N ALA A 547 30.90 13.25 9.94
CA ALA A 547 32.16 13.98 9.83
C ALA A 547 32.16 14.99 8.66
N GLU A 548 31.57 14.65 7.51
CA GLU A 548 31.41 15.59 6.39
C GLU A 548 30.55 16.79 6.78
N MET A 549 29.40 16.55 7.39
CA MET A 549 28.49 17.59 7.86
C MET A 549 29.15 18.49 8.92
N ALA A 550 29.92 17.90 9.84
CA ALA A 550 30.69 18.63 10.84
C ALA A 550 31.76 19.53 10.21
N LYS A 551 32.52 19.03 9.23
CA LYS A 551 33.50 19.82 8.46
C LYS A 551 32.83 21.01 7.76
N TYR A 552 31.65 20.81 7.18
CA TYR A 552 30.86 21.90 6.59
C TYR A 552 30.48 22.98 7.61
N CYS A 553 30.18 22.56 8.85
CA CYS A 553 29.91 23.48 9.96
C CYS A 553 31.17 24.16 10.52
N GLY A 554 32.37 23.89 9.97
CA GLY A 554 33.64 24.45 10.42
C GLY A 554 34.28 23.70 11.59
N ILE A 555 33.89 22.45 11.81
CA ILE A 555 34.44 21.59 12.86
C ILE A 555 35.50 20.68 12.23
N GLU A 556 36.75 20.84 12.66
CA GLU A 556 37.90 20.12 12.11
C GLU A 556 38.42 19.05 13.07
N GLY A 557 39.28 18.17 12.54
CA GLY A 557 39.91 17.05 13.23
C GLY A 557 40.84 16.30 12.27
N LYS A 558 41.71 15.42 12.78
CA LYS A 558 42.71 14.70 11.97
C LYS A 558 42.10 13.58 11.11
N ASP A 559 40.98 13.02 11.56
CA ASP A 559 40.26 11.91 10.93
C ASP A 559 38.76 12.02 11.25
N ASP A 560 37.94 11.19 10.59
CA ASP A 560 36.49 11.25 10.75
C ASP A 560 36.03 10.93 12.18
N LYS A 561 36.79 10.15 12.95
CA LYS A 561 36.48 9.84 14.35
C LYS A 561 36.66 11.08 15.23
N GLU A 562 37.80 11.76 15.10
CA GLU A 562 38.05 12.99 15.86
C GLU A 562 37.09 14.11 15.46
N VAL A 563 36.78 14.26 14.18
CA VAL A 563 35.78 15.23 13.71
C VAL A 563 34.40 14.93 14.29
N PHE A 564 33.99 13.66 14.30
CA PHE A 564 32.72 13.24 14.88
C PHE A 564 32.64 13.54 16.39
N GLU A 565 33.69 13.23 17.15
CA GLU A 565 33.74 13.56 18.58
C GLU A 565 33.68 15.07 18.83
N ASN A 566 34.42 15.86 18.04
CA ASN A 566 34.36 17.34 18.12
C ASN A 566 32.96 17.87 17.78
N PHE A 567 32.25 17.22 16.85
CA PHE A 567 30.86 17.56 16.54
C PHE A 567 29.94 17.27 17.72
N ILE A 568 30.07 16.12 18.37
CA ILE A 568 29.32 15.80 19.59
C ILE A 568 29.60 16.82 20.70
N THR A 569 30.87 17.20 20.92
CA THR A 569 31.23 18.24 21.90
C THR A 569 30.55 19.57 21.60
N LYS A 570 30.57 20.02 20.34
CA LYS A 570 29.92 21.28 19.94
C LYS A 570 28.40 21.23 20.11
N LEU A 571 27.78 20.08 19.87
CA LEU A 571 26.35 19.87 20.12
C LEU A 571 26.03 19.90 21.62
N GLU A 572 26.85 19.28 22.47
CA GLU A 572 26.70 19.36 23.93
C GLU A 572 26.86 20.79 24.46
N GLU A 573 27.87 21.53 23.97
CA GLU A 573 28.06 22.95 24.32
C GLU A 573 26.85 23.80 23.91
N LEU A 574 26.30 23.58 22.71
CA LEU A 574 25.09 24.26 22.24
C LEU A 574 23.88 23.93 23.12
N LYS A 575 23.68 22.64 23.43
CA LYS A 575 22.60 22.17 24.32
C LYS A 575 22.69 22.81 25.70
N ASP A 576 23.89 22.87 26.27
CA ASP A 576 24.12 23.51 27.57
C ASP A 576 23.83 25.01 27.51
N PHE A 577 24.27 25.69 26.46
CA PHE A 577 24.03 27.12 26.25
C PHE A 577 22.53 27.45 26.19
N ILE A 578 21.74 26.64 25.50
CA ILE A 578 20.29 26.84 25.37
C ILE A 578 19.47 26.26 26.53
N GLY A 579 20.14 25.71 27.56
CA GLY A 579 19.50 25.24 28.80
C GLY A 579 18.84 23.87 28.70
N VAL A 580 19.28 23.00 27.78
CA VAL A 580 18.88 21.58 27.75
C VAL A 580 19.58 20.85 28.89
N LYS A 581 18.81 20.10 29.71
CA LYS A 581 19.38 19.29 30.80
C LYS A 581 19.98 17.99 30.24
N LYS A 582 20.88 17.37 31.01
CA LYS A 582 21.70 16.25 30.53
C LYS A 582 20.96 14.92 30.44
N THR A 583 19.98 14.69 31.31
CA THR A 583 19.27 13.41 31.39
C THR A 583 17.75 13.56 31.36
N ILE A 584 17.04 12.48 31.06
CA ILE A 584 15.58 12.42 31.16
C ILE A 584 15.15 12.64 32.62
N ALA A 585 15.87 12.05 33.59
CA ALA A 585 15.60 12.19 35.02
C ALA A 585 15.66 13.66 35.49
N ASP A 586 16.58 14.47 34.93
CA ASP A 586 16.73 15.89 35.29
C ASP A 586 15.47 16.72 34.97
N TYR A 587 14.61 16.25 34.07
CA TYR A 587 13.32 16.89 33.76
C TYR A 587 12.18 16.49 34.70
N GLY A 588 12.45 15.69 35.74
CA GLY A 588 11.46 15.30 36.74
C GLY A 588 10.58 14.13 36.31
N VAL A 589 11.05 13.33 35.34
CA VAL A 589 10.41 12.06 34.99
C VAL A 589 10.66 11.08 36.13
N ASP A 590 9.59 10.47 36.65
CA ASP A 590 9.67 9.48 37.73
C ASP A 590 10.29 8.16 37.23
N GLU A 591 11.22 7.62 38.02
CA GLU A 591 11.98 6.42 37.63
C GLU A 591 11.10 5.18 37.53
N GLN A 592 10.20 4.98 38.49
CA GLN A 592 9.34 3.81 38.50
C GLN A 592 8.41 3.84 37.29
N TYR A 593 7.75 4.98 37.05
CA TYR A 593 6.87 5.15 35.89
C TYR A 593 7.61 5.02 34.56
N PHE A 594 8.83 5.54 34.46
CA PHE A 594 9.68 5.35 33.29
C PHE A 594 9.99 3.87 33.03
N LEU A 595 10.43 3.13 34.05
CA LEU A 595 10.72 1.70 33.92
C LEU A 595 9.48 0.87 33.60
N ASP A 596 8.32 1.22 34.17
CA ASP A 596 7.05 0.54 33.94
C ASP A 596 6.53 0.72 32.50
N THR A 597 6.84 1.84 31.85
CA THR A 597 6.39 2.17 30.49
C THR A 597 7.45 1.92 29.40
N LEU A 598 8.69 1.62 29.80
CA LEU A 598 9.84 1.51 28.91
C LEU A 598 9.68 0.46 27.80
N ASP A 599 9.11 -0.71 28.11
CA ASP A 599 8.94 -1.79 27.12
C ASP A 599 7.93 -1.41 26.03
N GLU A 600 6.80 -0.83 26.42
CA GLU A 600 5.79 -0.34 25.48
C GLU A 600 6.34 0.82 24.65
N MET A 601 7.01 1.78 25.29
CA MET A 601 7.65 2.91 24.61
C MET A 601 8.69 2.44 23.58
N THR A 602 9.46 1.41 23.90
CA THR A 602 10.45 0.77 23.02
C THR A 602 9.80 0.13 21.80
N GLU A 603 8.73 -0.65 22.00
CA GLU A 603 7.99 -1.28 20.90
C GLU A 603 7.38 -0.23 19.97
N GLN A 604 6.74 0.78 20.55
CA GLN A 604 6.14 1.86 19.77
C GLN A 604 7.20 2.67 19.00
N ALA A 605 8.40 2.89 19.56
CA ALA A 605 9.49 3.58 18.85
C ALA A 605 10.05 2.71 17.71
N PHE A 606 10.17 1.40 17.91
CA PHE A 606 10.57 0.48 16.86
C PHE A 606 9.58 0.48 15.67
N ASN A 607 8.29 0.54 15.98
CA ASN A 607 7.21 0.57 14.97
C ASN A 607 6.99 1.95 14.34
N ASP A 608 7.65 3.01 14.83
CA ASP A 608 7.49 4.36 14.27
C ASP A 608 8.05 4.47 12.85
N GLN A 609 7.32 5.14 11.96
CA GLN A 609 7.65 5.31 10.55
C GLN A 609 9.03 5.97 10.31
N CYS A 610 9.53 6.78 11.26
CA CYS A 610 10.86 7.38 11.17
C CYS A 610 11.99 6.33 11.27
N THR A 611 11.78 5.22 11.97
CA THR A 611 12.80 4.18 12.20
C THR A 611 13.28 3.52 10.91
N GLY A 612 12.38 3.37 9.93
CA GLY A 612 12.67 2.69 8.67
C GLY A 612 13.76 3.36 7.83
N ALA A 613 13.99 4.66 8.02
CA ALA A 613 14.98 5.45 7.29
C ALA A 613 16.34 5.56 8.02
N ASN A 614 16.44 5.07 9.26
CA ASN A 614 17.66 5.17 10.06
C ASN A 614 18.81 4.35 9.42
N PRO A 615 20.07 4.86 9.39
CA PRO A 615 21.22 4.16 8.81
C PRO A 615 21.55 2.81 9.46
N ARG A 616 21.08 2.59 10.69
CA ARG A 616 21.16 1.35 11.44
C ARG A 616 19.75 0.88 11.77
N TYR A 617 19.32 -0.26 11.24
CA TYR A 617 17.99 -0.77 11.59
C TYR A 617 18.02 -1.36 13.00
N PRO A 618 17.31 -0.77 13.98
CA PRO A 618 17.57 -1.07 15.37
C PRO A 618 16.99 -2.42 15.82
N LEU A 619 17.48 -2.92 16.96
CA LEU A 619 16.78 -3.92 17.76
C LEU A 619 16.04 -3.25 18.91
N MET A 620 14.90 -3.80 19.32
CA MET A 620 14.17 -3.31 20.50
C MET A 620 15.06 -3.29 21.74
N SER A 621 15.93 -4.29 21.92
CA SER A 621 16.89 -4.32 23.03
C SER A 621 17.87 -3.14 23.00
N GLU A 622 18.30 -2.70 21.81
CA GLU A 622 19.21 -1.56 21.68
C GLU A 622 18.50 -0.23 21.95
N ILE A 623 17.25 -0.09 21.49
CA ILE A 623 16.40 1.08 21.79
C ILE A 623 16.17 1.20 23.30
N LYS A 624 15.84 0.08 23.95
CA LYS A 624 15.64 0.02 25.41
C LYS A 624 16.88 0.48 26.17
N GLU A 625 18.06 0.02 25.77
CA GLU A 625 19.32 0.46 26.37
C GLU A 625 19.61 1.94 26.12
N LEU A 626 19.35 2.46 24.92
CA LEU A 626 19.50 3.90 24.62
C LEU A 626 18.59 4.78 25.49
N TYR A 627 17.38 4.33 25.78
CA TYR A 627 16.47 5.01 26.71
C TYR A 627 17.01 5.03 28.14
N LEU A 628 17.45 3.87 28.66
CA LEU A 628 18.03 3.78 30.00
C LEU A 628 19.32 4.62 30.11
N ASP A 629 20.13 4.60 29.07
CA ASP A 629 21.33 5.41 28.92
C ASP A 629 21.02 6.91 29.00
N ALA A 630 20.00 7.36 28.26
CA ALA A 630 19.53 8.74 28.30
C ALA A 630 18.88 9.12 29.64
N TYR A 631 18.23 8.17 30.31
CA TYR A 631 17.59 8.38 31.59
C TYR A 631 18.58 8.59 32.72
N TYR A 632 19.58 7.70 32.82
CA TYR A 632 20.56 7.73 33.89
C TYR A 632 21.82 8.55 33.57
N GLY A 633 22.01 8.96 32.31
CA GLY A 633 23.24 9.62 31.89
C GLY A 633 24.45 8.68 31.86
N ARG A 634 24.26 7.39 31.57
CA ARG A 634 25.35 6.39 31.53
C ARG A 634 26.37 6.73 30.44
N GLU A 635 27.64 6.41 30.64
CA GLU A 635 28.66 6.62 29.60
C GLU A 635 28.31 5.82 28.32
N PRO A 636 28.51 6.39 27.12
CA PRO A 636 28.28 5.67 25.87
C PRO A 636 29.10 4.39 25.83
N GLN A 637 28.45 3.27 25.49
CA GLN A 637 29.12 2.00 25.27
C GLN A 637 29.66 1.92 23.84
N ASP A 638 30.55 0.97 23.58
CA ASP A 638 30.87 0.62 22.20
C ASP A 638 29.65 -0.09 21.57
N TYR A 639 29.15 0.48 20.48
CA TYR A 639 27.98 -0.01 19.78
C TYR A 639 28.34 -0.91 18.58
N ALA A 640 29.63 -1.13 18.32
CA ALA A 640 30.12 -2.08 17.33
C ALA A 640 30.07 -3.52 17.86
N VAL A 641 29.88 -4.48 16.96
CA VAL A 641 29.81 -5.91 17.32
C VAL A 641 31.19 -6.52 17.61
N CYS A 642 32.28 -5.85 17.23
CA CYS A 642 33.64 -6.39 17.24
C CYS A 642 34.68 -5.40 17.76
#